data_AF-A0AAV9RF99-F1
#
_entry.id   AF-A0AAV9RF99-F1
#
_cell.length_a   1.000
_cell.length_b   1.000
_cell.length_c   1.000
_cell.angle_alpha   90.00
_cell.angle_beta   90.00
_cell.angle_gamma   90.00
#
_symmetry.space_group_name_H-M   'P 1'
#
loop_
_entity.id
_entity.type
_entity.pdbx_description
1 polymer ?
#
loop_
_entity_poly.entity_id
_entity_poly.type
_entity_poly.pdbx_seq_one_letter_code
_entity_poly.pdbx_strand_id
1 'polypeptide(L)'
;MLRITAASLCTSCQKMRLVLPPSASLTSTATTRSKREENQCTVDSLYELSVDIRKVRKLKGWVLSETTAYVSETANLLRDMGAGTAVIAHILETHPEAVLCRPEDVVAQRDLWRSVCSNQRALLSIIEKFPASFFSVSHHSNQQANILYLQSLRLNNKIISKLMASAPQSFSRPLERNQEVIHTLRETYLDLGGDEGNLRVWLQKLLSQNPYILMRPAEAWRDSLGYLKDQGFTTEELLSLVSSLRASISELKPEAMQQALAYVQDALSCSEDELKLVVIRCPAVLYYSLPTLAGRFQGLMDVGVSVEQLKESPNILELTTQIVLYRIQKLASYGYDVCSGSLDVIIGTKKDFEMSCTKLNLRQQRPLFNPVAPLRTAEE
;
A
#
# COMPACT_ATOMS: atom_id res chain seq x y z
N MET A 1 -2.76 -6.79 5.10
CA MET A 1 -2.99 -5.34 5.27
C MET A 1 -2.42 -4.90 6.62
N LEU A 2 -1.14 -4.54 6.66
CA LEU A 2 -0.55 -3.89 7.82
C LEU A 2 -0.79 -2.39 7.65
N ARG A 3 -1.70 -1.82 8.46
CA ARG A 3 -1.75 -0.37 8.67
C ARG A 3 -0.50 0.00 9.46
N ILE A 4 0.59 0.29 8.76
CA ILE A 4 1.72 1.00 9.34
C ILE A 4 1.17 2.38 9.71
N THR A 5 0.90 2.57 10.99
CA THR A 5 0.67 3.89 11.57
C THR A 5 1.98 4.63 11.42
N ALA A 6 2.08 5.47 10.38
CA ALA A 6 3.15 6.43 10.27
C ALA A 6 3.03 7.37 11.47
N ALA A 7 3.84 7.16 12.49
CA ALA A 7 4.12 8.17 13.49
C ALA A 7 4.84 9.30 12.75
N SER A 8 4.07 10.29 12.28
CA SER A 8 4.64 11.57 11.86
C SER A 8 5.19 12.22 13.11
N LEU A 9 6.50 12.09 13.32
CA LEU A 9 7.23 12.95 14.23
C LEU A 9 7.26 14.32 13.56
N CYS A 10 6.29 15.17 13.90
CA CYS A 10 6.32 16.58 13.59
C CYS A 10 7.52 17.19 14.33
N THR A 11 8.66 17.28 13.65
CA THR A 11 9.92 17.79 14.19
C THR A 11 9.88 19.29 14.49
N SER A 12 8.83 20.01 14.08
CA SER A 12 8.64 21.42 14.46
C SER A 12 8.20 21.61 15.92
N CYS A 13 7.77 20.55 16.62
CA CYS A 13 7.45 20.61 18.05
C CYS A 13 8.59 20.12 18.98
N GLN A 14 9.73 19.70 18.44
CA GLN A 14 10.90 19.25 19.23
C GLN A 14 11.96 20.33 19.41
N LYS A 15 11.60 21.53 19.83
CA LYS A 15 12.60 22.43 20.44
C LYS A 15 12.78 22.08 21.91
N MET A 16 13.97 21.57 22.21
CA MET A 16 14.56 21.17 23.49
C MET A 16 14.11 19.84 24.10
N ARG A 17 14.90 18.79 23.81
CA ARG A 17 15.53 17.94 24.84
C ARG A 17 16.73 17.21 24.21
N LEU A 18 17.92 17.81 24.36
CA LEU A 18 19.19 17.11 24.17
C LEU A 18 19.35 16.13 25.34
N VAL A 19 19.39 14.83 25.03
CA VAL A 19 19.67 13.76 26.00
C VAL A 19 21.18 13.53 26.02
N LEU A 20 21.84 13.86 27.12
CA LEU A 20 23.17 13.36 27.47
C LEU A 20 23.06 11.94 28.05
N PRO A 21 24.09 11.08 27.92
CA PRO A 21 24.00 9.65 28.26
C PRO A 21 24.08 9.40 29.78
N PRO A 22 23.60 8.23 30.25
CA PRO A 22 23.35 7.99 31.67
C PRO A 22 24.62 7.51 32.38
N SER A 23 24.99 8.21 33.45
CA SER A 23 25.82 7.63 34.51
C SER A 23 24.95 7.30 35.71
N ALA A 24 25.15 6.10 36.23
CA ALA A 24 24.36 5.46 37.26
C ALA A 24 24.27 6.25 38.56
N SER A 25 23.06 6.29 39.16
CA SER A 25 22.88 6.27 40.62
C SER A 25 21.43 5.94 40.96
N LEU A 26 21.26 4.86 41.71
CA LEU A 26 20.03 4.39 42.32
C LEU A 26 19.62 5.33 43.46
N THR A 27 18.48 6.01 43.34
CA THR A 27 17.65 6.36 44.50
C THR A 27 16.19 6.50 44.08
N SER A 28 15.36 5.70 44.75
CA SER A 28 13.90 5.72 44.68
C SER A 28 13.34 7.04 45.19
N THR A 29 12.75 7.83 44.30
CA THR A 29 11.71 8.80 44.65
C THR A 29 10.68 8.81 43.52
N ALA A 30 9.47 8.34 43.84
CA ALA A 30 8.31 8.43 42.99
C ALA A 30 8.00 9.90 42.68
N THR A 31 8.43 10.38 41.52
CA THR A 31 8.03 11.69 40.99
C THR A 31 6.63 11.55 40.42
N THR A 32 5.66 12.14 41.12
CA THR A 32 4.34 12.48 40.58
C THR A 32 4.52 13.20 39.25
N ARG A 33 4.18 12.51 38.15
CA ARG A 33 4.11 13.09 36.81
C ARG A 33 3.03 14.18 36.84
N SER A 34 3.43 15.43 37.05
CA SER A 34 2.59 16.62 36.98
C SER A 34 1.75 16.55 35.71
N LYS A 35 0.45 16.25 35.84
CA LYS A 35 -0.49 16.37 34.72
C LYS A 35 -0.61 17.85 34.43
N ARG A 36 -0.08 18.29 33.29
CA ARG A 36 -0.29 19.65 32.78
C ARG A 36 -1.80 19.86 32.68
N GLU A 37 -2.30 20.95 33.26
CA GLU A 37 -3.73 21.26 33.24
C GLU A 37 -4.23 21.38 31.79
N GLU A 38 -5.47 20.93 31.55
CA GLU A 38 -6.09 21.08 30.24
C GLU A 38 -6.51 22.54 30.03
N ASN A 39 -6.29 23.06 28.83
CA ASN A 39 -6.78 24.34 28.39
C ASN A 39 -8.30 24.26 28.22
N GLN A 40 -9.03 24.74 29.24
CA GLN A 40 -10.49 24.64 29.30
C GLN A 40 -11.17 25.28 28.08
N CYS A 41 -10.65 26.40 27.58
CA CYS A 41 -11.17 27.05 26.38
C CYS A 41 -11.08 26.13 25.15
N THR A 42 -9.97 25.42 24.98
CA THR A 42 -9.80 24.44 23.88
C THR A 42 -10.79 23.29 24.03
N VAL A 43 -10.98 22.78 25.25
CA VAL A 43 -11.92 21.69 25.55
C VAL A 43 -13.36 22.11 25.25
N ASP A 44 -13.77 23.29 25.69
CA ASP A 44 -15.12 23.83 25.49
C ASP A 44 -15.41 24.06 24.00
N SER A 45 -14.49 24.69 23.26
CA SER A 45 -14.65 24.88 21.81
C SER A 45 -14.76 23.57 21.04
N LEU A 46 -14.03 22.53 21.45
CA LEU A 46 -14.14 21.21 20.83
C LEU A 46 -15.50 20.55 21.18
N TYR A 47 -16.02 20.73 22.40
CA TYR A 47 -17.37 20.27 22.76
C TYR A 47 -18.47 20.94 21.92
N GLU A 48 -18.36 22.25 21.67
CA GLU A 48 -19.29 22.99 20.81
C GLU A 48 -19.32 22.43 19.37
N LEU A 49 -18.20 21.91 18.89
CA LEU A 49 -18.08 21.23 17.60
C LEU A 49 -18.53 19.76 17.64
N SER A 50 -19.08 19.28 18.76
CA SER A 50 -19.49 17.87 18.97
C SER A 50 -18.33 16.86 18.86
N VAL A 51 -17.10 17.27 19.17
CA VAL A 51 -15.93 16.38 19.22
C VAL A 51 -15.99 15.50 20.48
N ASP A 52 -15.80 14.19 20.33
CA ASP A 52 -15.62 13.32 21.49
C ASP A 52 -14.26 13.54 22.19
N ILE A 53 -14.26 14.41 23.21
CA ILE A 53 -13.09 14.71 24.02
C ILE A 53 -12.50 13.46 24.69
N ARG A 54 -13.30 12.45 25.04
CA ARG A 54 -12.78 11.21 25.66
C ARG A 54 -11.87 10.48 24.69
N LYS A 55 -12.24 10.47 23.40
CA LYS A 55 -11.43 9.91 22.32
C LYS A 55 -10.15 10.72 22.09
N VAL A 56 -10.24 12.06 22.11
CA VAL A 56 -9.06 12.94 22.01
C VAL A 56 -8.08 12.70 23.16
N ARG A 57 -8.55 12.65 24.41
CA ARG A 57 -7.74 12.36 25.60
C ARG A 57 -6.99 11.03 25.48
N LYS A 58 -7.67 9.99 25.00
CA LYS A 58 -7.07 8.66 24.81
C LYS A 58 -6.04 8.65 23.69
N LEU A 59 -6.28 9.37 22.60
CA LEU A 59 -5.41 9.37 21.41
C LEU A 59 -4.19 10.29 21.59
N LYS A 60 -4.42 11.57 21.89
CA LYS A 60 -3.40 12.63 22.03
C LYS A 60 -3.82 13.68 23.07
N GLY A 61 -4.09 13.26 24.31
CA GLY A 61 -4.57 14.17 25.37
C GLY A 61 -3.65 15.35 25.68
N TRP A 62 -2.36 15.26 25.35
CA TRP A 62 -1.43 16.39 25.51
C TRP A 62 -1.81 17.61 24.67
N VAL A 63 -2.51 17.43 23.53
CA VAL A 63 -3.00 18.53 22.69
C VAL A 63 -3.93 19.45 23.47
N LEU A 64 -4.73 18.89 24.38
CA LEU A 64 -5.65 19.64 25.23
C LEU A 64 -4.92 20.48 26.28
N SER A 65 -3.65 20.18 26.59
CA SER A 65 -2.86 20.93 27.55
C SER A 65 -1.99 22.01 26.90
N GLU A 66 -2.11 22.21 25.58
CA GLU A 66 -1.38 23.28 24.90
C GLU A 66 -1.99 24.65 25.14
N THR A 67 -1.12 25.65 25.30
CA THR A 67 -1.53 27.03 25.61
C THR A 67 -2.22 27.71 24.45
N THR A 68 -1.88 27.32 23.22
CA THR A 68 -2.38 27.92 22.00
C THR A 68 -3.04 26.84 21.14
N ALA A 69 -4.31 27.06 20.79
CA ALA A 69 -5.07 26.23 19.88
C ALA A 69 -6.00 27.12 19.05
N TYR A 70 -6.17 26.76 17.78
CA TYR A 70 -6.91 27.46 16.75
C TYR A 70 -8.14 26.65 16.34
N VAL A 71 -8.96 26.26 17.31
CA VAL A 71 -10.09 25.34 17.13
C VAL A 71 -11.11 25.94 16.15
N SER A 72 -11.50 27.19 16.39
CA SER A 72 -12.50 27.91 15.59
C SER A 72 -12.00 28.19 14.17
N GLU A 73 -10.74 28.60 14.01
CA GLU A 73 -10.12 28.88 12.72
C GLU A 73 -10.00 27.60 11.89
N THR A 74 -9.58 26.50 12.51
CA THR A 74 -9.52 25.19 11.85
C THR A 74 -10.90 24.73 11.40
N ALA A 75 -11.91 24.84 12.27
CA ALA A 75 -13.29 24.47 11.96
C ALA A 75 -13.89 25.37 10.87
N ASN A 76 -13.66 26.68 10.92
CA ASN A 76 -14.11 27.64 9.91
C ASN A 76 -13.48 27.33 8.55
N LEU A 77 -12.17 27.08 8.51
CA LEU A 77 -11.47 26.72 7.29
C LEU A 77 -12.06 25.45 6.66
N LEU A 78 -12.33 24.40 7.45
CA LEU A 78 -12.98 23.18 6.98
C LEU A 78 -14.42 23.45 6.49
N ARG A 79 -15.17 24.31 7.19
CA ARG A 79 -16.54 24.71 6.81
C ARG A 79 -16.57 25.46 5.49
N ASP A 80 -15.60 26.34 5.25
CA ASP A 80 -15.41 27.05 3.97
C ASP A 80 -15.13 26.08 2.81
N MET A 81 -14.63 24.88 3.12
CA MET A 81 -14.46 23.81 2.12
C MET A 81 -15.72 22.97 1.90
N GLY A 82 -16.79 23.23 2.66
CA GLY A 82 -18.05 22.50 2.63
C GLY A 82 -18.16 21.37 3.65
N ALA A 83 -17.30 21.34 4.68
CA ALA A 83 -17.41 20.34 5.74
C ALA A 83 -18.60 20.62 6.66
N GLY A 84 -19.46 19.61 6.86
CA GLY A 84 -20.49 19.64 7.90
C GLY A 84 -19.90 19.36 9.29
N THR A 85 -20.67 19.68 10.34
CA THR A 85 -20.24 19.53 11.74
C THR A 85 -19.72 18.13 12.07
N ALA A 86 -20.40 17.08 11.61
CA ALA A 86 -19.99 15.70 11.85
C ALA A 86 -18.64 15.35 11.21
N VAL A 87 -18.34 15.88 10.02
CA VAL A 87 -17.07 15.66 9.32
C VAL A 87 -15.94 16.40 10.05
N ILE A 88 -16.20 17.64 10.48
CA ILE A 88 -15.24 18.42 11.28
C ILE A 88 -14.92 17.69 12.59
N ALA A 89 -15.94 17.24 13.32
CA ALA A 89 -15.78 16.48 14.54
C ALA A 89 -14.93 15.21 14.30
N HIS A 90 -15.24 14.44 13.26
CA HIS A 90 -14.50 13.24 12.90
C HIS A 90 -13.00 13.52 12.60
N ILE A 91 -12.72 14.59 11.84
CA ILE A 91 -11.34 15.00 11.53
C ILE A 91 -10.58 15.34 12.82
N LEU A 92 -11.16 16.15 13.70
CA LEU A 92 -10.51 16.58 14.94
C LEU A 92 -10.36 15.43 15.96
N GLU A 93 -11.27 14.46 15.97
CA GLU A 93 -11.13 13.25 16.79
C GLU A 93 -10.02 12.31 16.32
N THR A 94 -9.81 12.22 15.00
CA THR A 94 -8.80 11.33 14.40
C THR A 94 -7.44 12.00 14.27
N HIS A 95 -7.39 13.33 14.22
CA HIS A 95 -6.16 14.12 14.18
C HIS A 95 -6.27 15.41 15.01
N PRO A 96 -6.21 15.31 16.36
CA PRO A 96 -6.41 16.47 17.24
C PRO A 96 -5.37 17.59 17.05
N GLU A 97 -4.15 17.25 16.64
CA GLU A 97 -3.06 18.20 16.38
C GLU A 97 -3.39 19.24 15.31
N ALA A 98 -4.43 19.02 14.49
CA ALA A 98 -4.90 19.98 13.49
C ALA A 98 -5.15 21.37 14.08
N VAL A 99 -5.67 21.44 15.31
CA VAL A 99 -5.96 22.72 15.99
C VAL A 99 -4.70 23.44 16.45
N LEU A 100 -3.53 22.82 16.39
CA LEU A 100 -2.26 23.46 16.76
C LEU A 100 -1.57 24.09 15.54
N CYS A 101 -2.07 23.83 14.33
CA CYS A 101 -1.55 24.44 13.11
C CYS A 101 -1.96 25.91 13.03
N ARG A 102 -1.02 26.78 12.69
CA ARG A 102 -1.30 28.21 12.53
C ARG A 102 -2.26 28.43 11.35
N PRO A 103 -3.27 29.30 11.48
CA PRO A 103 -4.24 29.53 10.41
C PRO A 103 -3.61 29.88 9.06
N GLU A 104 -2.55 30.72 9.06
CA GLU A 104 -1.80 31.09 7.87
C GLU A 104 -1.14 29.89 7.17
N ASP A 105 -0.59 28.95 7.92
CA ASP A 105 0.06 27.75 7.39
C ASP A 105 -0.98 26.79 6.79
N VAL A 106 -2.14 26.63 7.45
CA VAL A 106 -3.24 25.79 6.94
C VAL A 106 -3.86 26.39 5.69
N VAL A 107 -3.97 27.72 5.59
CA VAL A 107 -4.42 28.41 4.38
C VAL A 107 -3.42 28.21 3.23
N ALA A 108 -2.13 28.42 3.47
CA ALA A 108 -1.08 28.19 2.48
C ALA A 108 -1.06 26.72 2.02
N GLN A 109 -1.32 25.79 2.93
CA GLN A 109 -1.42 24.37 2.63
C GLN A 109 -2.67 24.06 1.79
N ARG A 110 -3.84 24.61 2.14
CA ARG A 110 -5.05 24.51 1.31
C ARG A 110 -4.80 24.95 -0.13
N ASP A 111 -4.16 26.11 -0.30
CA ASP A 111 -3.92 26.67 -1.62
C ASP A 111 -2.87 25.86 -2.42
N LEU A 112 -1.88 25.29 -1.73
CA LEU A 112 -0.97 24.31 -2.33
C LEU A 112 -1.72 23.08 -2.85
N TRP A 113 -2.59 22.47 -2.03
CA TRP A 113 -3.37 21.30 -2.44
C TRP A 113 -4.36 21.60 -3.57
N ARG A 114 -4.89 22.81 -3.65
CA ARG A 114 -5.73 23.27 -4.78
C ARG A 114 -4.98 23.26 -6.12
N SER A 115 -3.65 23.34 -6.14
CA SER A 115 -2.87 23.22 -7.37
C SER A 115 -2.90 21.81 -8.01
N VAL A 116 -3.25 20.79 -7.21
CA VAL A 116 -3.28 19.37 -7.64
C VAL A 116 -4.64 18.68 -7.44
N CYS A 117 -5.55 19.25 -6.65
CA CYS A 117 -6.90 18.73 -6.51
C CYS A 117 -7.84 19.33 -7.57
N SER A 118 -8.76 18.51 -8.08
CA SER A 118 -9.69 18.95 -9.14
C SER A 118 -10.76 19.93 -8.65
N ASN A 119 -11.16 19.86 -7.38
CA ASN A 119 -12.10 20.79 -6.75
C ASN A 119 -12.04 20.70 -5.21
N GLN A 120 -12.72 21.63 -4.55
CA GLN A 120 -12.80 21.74 -3.09
C GLN A 120 -13.33 20.46 -2.42
N ARG A 121 -14.35 19.82 -3.02
CA ARG A 121 -14.97 18.60 -2.49
C ARG A 121 -14.01 17.41 -2.53
N ALA A 122 -13.21 17.30 -3.59
CA ALA A 122 -12.18 16.28 -3.71
C ALA A 122 -11.09 16.47 -2.66
N LEU A 123 -10.65 17.72 -2.42
CA LEU A 123 -9.71 18.04 -1.34
C LEU A 123 -10.30 17.67 0.03
N LEU A 124 -11.54 18.08 0.32
CA LEU A 124 -12.18 17.74 1.59
C LEU A 124 -12.28 16.22 1.81
N SER A 125 -12.63 15.46 0.78
CA SER A 125 -12.67 13.98 0.87
C SER A 125 -11.31 13.36 1.14
N ILE A 126 -10.22 13.99 0.69
CA ILE A 126 -8.85 13.56 1.03
C ILE A 126 -8.55 13.90 2.49
N ILE A 127 -8.85 15.11 2.95
CA ILE A 127 -8.60 15.56 4.33
C ILE A 127 -9.35 14.69 5.33
N GLU A 128 -10.61 14.34 5.04
CA GLU A 128 -11.40 13.45 5.89
C GLU A 128 -10.75 12.07 6.05
N LYS A 129 -10.20 11.51 4.96
CA LYS A 129 -9.56 10.19 4.97
C LYS A 129 -8.13 10.19 5.51
N PHE A 130 -7.41 11.28 5.29
CA PHE A 130 -5.97 11.42 5.58
C PHE A 130 -5.67 12.79 6.20
N PRO A 131 -6.24 13.11 7.38
CA PRO A 131 -6.10 14.45 7.97
C PRO A 131 -4.63 14.78 8.28
N ALA A 132 -3.86 13.80 8.75
CA ALA A 132 -2.43 13.97 9.01
C ALA A 132 -1.63 14.40 7.77
N SER A 133 -2.01 13.96 6.57
CA SER A 133 -1.32 14.34 5.33
C SER A 133 -1.54 15.80 4.96
N PHE A 134 -2.73 16.34 5.26
CA PHE A 134 -3.04 17.74 5.03
C PHE A 134 -2.44 18.64 6.12
N PHE A 135 -2.65 18.30 7.40
CA PHE A 135 -2.22 19.12 8.55
C PHE A 135 -0.72 19.00 8.89
N SER A 136 0.04 18.18 8.17
CA SER A 136 1.51 18.18 8.22
C SER A 136 2.07 19.39 7.46
N VAL A 137 1.88 20.59 8.00
CA VAL A 137 2.24 21.90 7.40
C VAL A 137 3.76 22.20 7.32
N SER A 138 4.61 21.20 7.55
CA SER A 138 6.06 21.34 7.50
C SER A 138 6.61 21.35 6.07
N HIS A 139 7.71 22.08 5.85
CA HIS A 139 8.49 22.05 4.60
C HIS A 139 7.68 22.44 3.33
N HIS A 140 6.82 23.46 3.44
CA HIS A 140 5.96 23.93 2.34
C HIS A 140 6.70 24.18 1.02
N SER A 141 7.89 24.80 1.08
CA SER A 141 8.75 25.02 -0.09
C SER A 141 9.14 23.72 -0.80
N ASN A 142 9.46 22.67 -0.04
CA ASN A 142 9.78 21.35 -0.60
C ASN A 142 8.54 20.73 -1.23
N GLN A 143 7.37 20.85 -0.58
CA GLN A 143 6.13 20.31 -1.13
C GLN A 143 5.81 20.97 -2.49
N GLN A 144 5.92 22.29 -2.57
CA GLN A 144 5.74 23.04 -3.81
C GLN A 144 6.75 22.65 -4.89
N ALA A 145 8.03 22.58 -4.57
CA ALA A 145 9.07 22.18 -5.53
C ALA A 145 8.83 20.76 -6.08
N ASN A 146 8.44 19.83 -5.21
CA ASN A 146 8.13 18.45 -5.59
C ASN A 146 6.87 18.36 -6.47
N ILE A 147 5.82 19.14 -6.19
CA ILE A 147 4.63 19.22 -7.06
C ILE A 147 5.01 19.71 -8.45
N LEU A 148 5.74 20.82 -8.53
CA LEU A 148 6.17 21.41 -9.81
C LEU A 148 7.04 20.46 -10.61
N TYR A 149 7.96 19.75 -9.96
CA TYR A 149 8.77 18.73 -10.60
C TYR A 149 7.93 17.57 -11.14
N LEU A 150 7.01 17.01 -10.36
CA LEU A 150 6.15 15.93 -10.82
C LEU A 150 5.22 16.37 -11.96
N GLN A 151 4.79 17.63 -11.97
CA GLN A 151 4.05 18.23 -13.09
C GLN A 151 4.91 18.41 -14.35
N SER A 152 6.19 18.75 -14.20
CA SER A 152 7.11 18.88 -15.34
C SER A 152 7.36 17.54 -16.04
N LEU A 153 7.28 16.43 -15.29
CA LEU A 153 7.24 15.06 -15.82
C LEU A 153 5.91 14.68 -16.49
N ARG A 154 4.99 15.64 -16.65
CA ARG A 154 3.65 15.44 -17.23
C ARG A 154 2.84 14.37 -16.50
N LEU A 155 3.02 14.24 -15.19
CA LEU A 155 2.17 13.39 -14.35
C LEU A 155 0.82 14.06 -14.12
N ASN A 156 -0.23 13.25 -14.03
CA ASN A 156 -1.57 13.76 -13.77
C ASN A 156 -1.69 14.24 -12.32
N ASN A 157 -2.29 15.41 -12.12
CA ASN A 157 -2.62 15.99 -10.80
C ASN A 157 -3.36 15.01 -9.87
N LYS A 158 -4.17 14.09 -10.41
CA LYS A 158 -4.80 13.00 -9.64
C LYS A 158 -3.79 12.02 -9.03
N ILE A 159 -2.70 11.72 -9.74
CA ILE A 159 -1.61 10.89 -9.21
C ILE A 159 -0.87 11.68 -8.13
N ILE A 160 -0.54 12.95 -8.39
CA ILE A 160 0.19 13.79 -7.43
C ILE A 160 -0.59 13.95 -6.11
N SER A 161 -1.88 14.30 -6.18
CA SER A 161 -2.75 14.40 -5.00
C SER A 161 -2.88 13.06 -4.25
N LYS A 162 -2.92 11.93 -4.97
CA LYS A 162 -2.89 10.60 -4.35
C LYS A 162 -1.57 10.33 -3.62
N LEU A 163 -0.43 10.68 -4.24
CA LEU A 163 0.90 10.55 -3.62
C LEU A 163 0.99 11.40 -2.36
N MET A 164 0.59 12.68 -2.42
CA MET A 164 0.58 13.57 -1.25
C MET A 164 -0.31 13.03 -0.13
N ALA A 165 -1.47 12.45 -0.46
CA ALA A 165 -2.39 11.90 0.52
C ALA A 165 -1.84 10.64 1.20
N SER A 166 -1.19 9.78 0.42
CA SER A 166 -0.78 8.44 0.86
C SER A 166 0.63 8.44 1.46
N ALA A 167 1.53 9.28 0.97
CA ALA A 167 2.93 9.36 1.36
C ALA A 167 3.39 10.83 1.45
N PRO A 168 2.79 11.66 2.33
CA PRO A 168 3.11 13.10 2.43
C PRO A 168 4.60 13.38 2.65
N GLN A 169 5.30 12.46 3.31
CA GLN A 169 6.74 12.57 3.57
C GLN A 169 7.60 12.64 2.30
N SER A 170 7.13 12.08 1.17
CA SER A 170 7.85 12.22 -0.10
C SER A 170 7.84 13.64 -0.64
N PHE A 171 6.94 14.50 -0.16
CA PHE A 171 6.84 15.91 -0.54
C PHE A 171 7.55 16.82 0.46
N SER A 172 7.71 16.41 1.71
CA SER A 172 8.41 17.19 2.74
C SER A 172 9.95 17.12 2.61
N ARG A 173 10.49 16.08 1.96
CA ARG A 173 11.93 15.94 1.73
C ARG A 173 12.45 16.84 0.59
N PRO A 174 13.76 17.15 0.56
CA PRO A 174 14.36 17.92 -0.54
C PRO A 174 14.06 17.33 -1.92
N LEU A 175 13.89 18.21 -2.92
CA LEU A 175 13.51 17.85 -4.28
C LEU A 175 14.50 16.86 -4.91
N GLU A 176 15.78 17.04 -4.63
CA GLU A 176 16.89 16.29 -5.19
C GLU A 176 16.74 14.79 -4.91
N ARG A 177 16.18 14.43 -3.75
CA ARG A 177 15.92 13.02 -3.40
C ARG A 177 14.85 12.40 -4.30
N ASN A 178 13.79 13.14 -4.63
CA ASN A 178 12.78 12.65 -5.58
C ASN A 178 13.35 12.57 -7.00
N GLN A 179 14.19 13.53 -7.39
CA GLN A 179 14.84 13.52 -8.70
C GLN A 179 15.75 12.31 -8.86
N GLU A 180 16.59 12.01 -7.87
CA GLU A 180 17.49 10.86 -7.86
C GLU A 180 16.74 9.53 -8.04
N VAL A 181 15.64 9.35 -7.30
CA VAL A 181 14.81 8.13 -7.41
C VAL A 181 14.15 8.06 -8.78
N ILE A 182 13.52 9.13 -9.26
CA ILE A 182 12.86 9.13 -10.57
C ILE A 182 13.87 8.88 -11.70
N HIS A 183 15.05 9.50 -11.64
CA HIS A 183 16.12 9.29 -12.61
C HIS A 183 16.52 7.83 -12.65
N THR A 184 16.81 7.24 -11.49
CA THR A 184 17.20 5.83 -11.36
C THR A 184 16.12 4.90 -11.92
N LEU A 185 14.83 5.17 -11.66
CA LEU A 185 13.73 4.38 -12.20
C LEU A 185 13.65 4.44 -13.73
N ARG A 186 13.90 5.62 -14.31
CA ARG A 186 13.87 5.81 -15.76
C ARG A 186 15.03 5.08 -16.43
N GLU A 187 16.25 5.29 -15.95
CA GLU A 187 17.44 4.60 -16.47
C GLU A 187 17.28 3.09 -16.38
N THR A 188 16.90 2.59 -15.21
CA THR A 188 16.67 1.15 -14.99
C THR A 188 15.66 0.58 -15.99
N TYR A 189 14.54 1.26 -16.22
CA TYR A 189 13.53 0.78 -17.17
C TYR A 189 14.09 0.71 -18.60
N LEU A 190 14.86 1.71 -19.02
CA LEU A 190 15.46 1.76 -20.36
C LEU A 190 16.60 0.74 -20.53
N ASP A 191 17.46 0.60 -19.51
CA ASP A 191 18.58 -0.36 -19.48
C ASP A 191 18.10 -1.82 -19.55
N LEU A 192 16.90 -2.09 -19.04
CA LEU A 192 16.23 -3.40 -19.15
C LEU A 192 15.55 -3.62 -20.53
N GLY A 193 15.71 -2.70 -21.49
CA GLY A 193 15.12 -2.78 -22.82
C GLY A 193 13.72 -2.18 -22.94
N GLY A 194 13.30 -1.37 -21.96
CA GLY A 194 12.03 -0.67 -21.99
C GLY A 194 11.96 0.39 -23.08
N ASP A 195 10.80 0.51 -23.73
CA ASP A 195 10.59 1.50 -24.79
C ASP A 195 10.39 2.93 -24.24
N GLU A 196 11.12 3.91 -24.79
CA GLU A 196 11.06 5.32 -24.40
C GLU A 196 9.63 5.90 -24.59
N GLY A 197 8.92 5.47 -25.63
CA GLY A 197 7.53 5.87 -25.88
C GLY A 197 6.58 5.43 -24.76
N ASN A 198 6.87 4.30 -24.12
CA ASN A 198 6.11 3.73 -23.01
C ASN A 198 6.59 4.16 -21.62
N LEU A 199 7.79 4.70 -21.49
CA LEU A 199 8.40 5.07 -20.21
C LEU A 199 7.49 5.95 -19.34
N ARG A 200 6.87 6.96 -19.96
CA ARG A 200 5.94 7.86 -19.25
C ARG A 200 4.73 7.11 -18.69
N VAL A 201 4.12 6.23 -19.49
CA VAL A 201 2.94 5.45 -19.07
C VAL A 201 3.32 4.47 -17.98
N TRP A 202 4.47 3.83 -18.10
CA TRP A 202 5.02 2.94 -17.08
C TRP A 202 5.23 3.69 -15.75
N LEU A 203 5.90 4.84 -15.77
CA LEU A 203 6.16 5.65 -14.59
C LEU A 203 4.86 6.15 -13.93
N GLN A 204 3.88 6.59 -14.72
CA GLN A 204 2.56 6.97 -14.21
C GLN A 204 1.85 5.79 -13.52
N LYS A 205 1.89 4.60 -14.11
CA LYS A 205 1.31 3.39 -13.51
C LYS A 205 2.02 3.01 -12.21
N LEU A 206 3.36 3.06 -12.20
CA LEU A 206 4.19 2.77 -11.04
C LEU A 206 3.83 3.71 -9.87
N LEU A 207 3.90 5.02 -10.07
CA LEU A 207 3.60 6.01 -9.03
C LEU A 207 2.14 5.95 -8.56
N SER A 208 1.21 5.66 -9.46
CA SER A 208 -0.20 5.51 -9.10
C SER A 208 -0.45 4.27 -8.24
N GLN A 209 0.24 3.16 -8.50
CA GLN A 209 0.04 1.89 -7.79
C GLN A 209 0.87 1.80 -6.51
N ASN A 210 2.01 2.49 -6.45
CA ASN A 210 2.92 2.46 -5.32
C ASN A 210 3.28 3.87 -4.84
N PRO A 211 2.53 4.42 -3.88
CA PRO A 211 2.75 5.78 -3.40
C PRO A 211 4.03 5.94 -2.58
N TYR A 212 4.57 4.87 -2.01
CA TYR A 212 5.77 4.91 -1.17
C TYR A 212 7.06 4.74 -1.98
N ILE A 213 6.95 4.59 -3.29
CA ILE A 213 8.08 4.30 -4.17
C ILE A 213 9.19 5.35 -4.09
N LEU A 214 8.80 6.62 -3.94
CA LEU A 214 9.73 7.72 -3.80
C LEU A 214 10.50 7.64 -2.49
N MET A 215 9.89 7.13 -1.42
CA MET A 215 10.54 7.03 -0.10
C MET A 215 11.68 5.99 -0.07
N ARG A 216 11.76 5.12 -1.08
CA ARG A 216 12.84 4.14 -1.20
C ARG A 216 14.08 4.79 -1.82
N PRO A 217 15.27 4.64 -1.20
CA PRO A 217 16.54 5.11 -1.78
C PRO A 217 16.81 4.52 -3.17
N ALA A 218 17.48 5.30 -4.03
CA ALA A 218 17.85 4.87 -5.38
C ALA A 218 18.81 3.66 -5.39
N GLU A 219 19.72 3.58 -4.43
CA GLU A 219 20.64 2.44 -4.26
C GLU A 219 19.89 1.14 -4.00
N ALA A 220 18.89 1.15 -3.11
CA ALA A 220 18.13 -0.04 -2.76
C ALA A 220 17.41 -0.65 -3.97
N TRP A 221 17.05 0.18 -4.95
CA TRP A 221 16.50 -0.28 -6.23
C TRP A 221 17.52 -1.04 -7.06
N ARG A 222 18.72 -0.48 -7.20
CA ARG A 222 19.84 -1.12 -7.89
C ARG A 222 20.22 -2.43 -7.21
N ASP A 223 20.28 -2.46 -5.88
CA ASP A 223 20.64 -3.67 -5.13
C ASP A 223 19.63 -4.80 -5.36
N SER A 224 18.33 -4.51 -5.38
CA SER A 224 17.30 -5.54 -5.59
C SER A 224 17.32 -6.11 -7.00
N LEU A 225 17.53 -5.28 -8.02
CA LEU A 225 17.62 -5.76 -9.39
C LEU A 225 18.98 -6.39 -9.69
N GLY A 226 20.05 -5.89 -9.07
CA GLY A 226 21.38 -6.50 -9.10
C GLY A 226 21.32 -7.91 -8.54
N TYR A 227 20.70 -8.10 -7.38
CA TYR A 227 20.47 -9.43 -6.81
C TYR A 227 19.74 -10.36 -7.80
N LEU A 228 18.62 -9.93 -8.39
CA LEU A 228 17.89 -10.77 -9.35
C LEU A 228 18.73 -11.05 -10.61
N LYS A 229 19.53 -10.09 -11.08
CA LYS A 229 20.47 -10.32 -12.18
C LYS A 229 21.53 -11.36 -11.81
N ASP A 230 22.05 -11.33 -10.59
CA ASP A 230 22.99 -12.32 -10.07
C ASP A 230 22.36 -13.72 -9.92
N GLN A 231 21.02 -13.80 -9.77
CA GLN A 231 20.25 -15.04 -9.85
C GLN A 231 20.00 -15.52 -11.30
N GLY A 232 20.59 -14.85 -12.30
CA GLY A 232 20.56 -15.29 -13.70
C GLY A 232 19.30 -14.90 -14.48
N PHE A 233 18.53 -13.91 -14.01
CA PHE A 233 17.41 -13.34 -14.79
C PHE A 233 17.92 -12.47 -15.94
N THR A 234 17.31 -12.59 -17.12
CA THR A 234 17.65 -11.75 -18.27
C THR A 234 17.07 -10.34 -18.15
N THR A 235 17.53 -9.42 -19.00
CA THR A 235 17.00 -8.04 -19.07
C THR A 235 15.50 -8.02 -19.35
N GLU A 236 15.02 -8.90 -20.24
CA GLU A 236 13.60 -8.99 -20.64
C GLU A 236 12.74 -9.54 -19.49
N GLU A 237 13.25 -10.54 -18.78
CA GLU A 237 12.57 -11.12 -17.61
C GLU A 237 12.47 -10.09 -16.48
N LEU A 238 13.56 -9.36 -16.22
CA LEU A 238 13.58 -8.28 -15.24
C LEU A 238 12.62 -7.14 -15.64
N LEU A 239 12.57 -6.76 -16.91
CA LEU A 239 11.62 -5.75 -17.41
C LEU A 239 10.17 -6.19 -17.16
N SER A 240 9.88 -7.47 -17.42
CA SER A 240 8.57 -8.10 -17.16
C SER A 240 8.22 -8.06 -15.67
N LEU A 241 9.15 -8.45 -14.79
CA LEU A 241 8.99 -8.42 -13.33
C LEU A 241 8.78 -7.01 -12.79
N VAL A 242 9.59 -6.05 -13.22
CA VAL A 242 9.46 -4.64 -12.81
C VAL A 242 8.10 -4.08 -13.24
N SER A 243 7.60 -4.53 -14.39
CA SER A 243 6.27 -4.18 -14.88
C SER A 243 5.12 -4.90 -14.16
N SER A 244 5.29 -6.14 -13.68
CA SER A 244 4.25 -6.85 -12.94
C SER A 244 4.18 -6.39 -11.48
N LEU A 245 5.32 -6.08 -10.87
CA LEU A 245 5.47 -5.73 -9.46
C LEU A 245 5.21 -4.27 -9.12
N ARG A 246 4.64 -3.46 -10.03
CA ARG A 246 4.47 -2.00 -9.83
C ARG A 246 3.96 -1.61 -8.44
N ALA A 247 2.98 -2.34 -7.89
CA ALA A 247 2.40 -2.06 -6.58
C ALA A 247 3.31 -2.40 -5.38
N SER A 248 4.21 -3.37 -5.52
CA SER A 248 4.97 -3.97 -4.40
C SER A 248 6.47 -3.90 -4.59
N ILE A 249 6.95 -3.36 -5.70
CA ILE A 249 8.37 -3.36 -6.03
C ILE A 249 9.22 -2.62 -5.00
N SER A 250 8.68 -1.63 -4.28
CA SER A 250 9.35 -0.97 -3.15
C SER A 250 9.61 -1.90 -1.95
N GLU A 251 8.95 -3.06 -1.89
CA GLU A 251 9.08 -4.04 -0.81
C GLU A 251 10.22 -5.04 -1.04
N LEU A 252 10.77 -5.09 -2.27
CA LEU A 252 11.89 -5.99 -2.59
C LEU A 252 13.11 -5.64 -1.75
N LYS A 253 13.70 -6.66 -1.10
CA LYS A 253 14.93 -6.57 -0.33
C LYS A 253 15.78 -7.82 -0.59
N PRO A 254 17.06 -7.70 -0.99
CA PRO A 254 17.90 -8.85 -1.35
C PRO A 254 17.88 -9.97 -0.31
N GLU A 255 18.03 -9.66 0.98
CA GLU A 255 18.11 -10.66 2.04
C GLU A 255 16.78 -11.40 2.24
N ALA A 256 15.66 -10.66 2.12
CA ALA A 256 14.33 -11.26 2.22
C ALA A 256 14.00 -12.10 0.98
N MET A 257 14.38 -11.63 -0.21
CA MET A 257 14.24 -12.38 -1.46
C MET A 257 15.04 -13.68 -1.39
N GLN A 258 16.29 -13.64 -0.92
CA GLN A 258 17.13 -14.83 -0.76
C GLN A 258 16.47 -15.89 0.12
N GLN A 259 15.96 -15.50 1.29
CA GLN A 259 15.26 -16.43 2.18
C GLN A 259 13.98 -16.99 1.56
N ALA A 260 13.20 -16.15 0.88
CA ALA A 260 11.98 -16.57 0.22
C ALA A 260 12.25 -17.52 -0.94
N LEU A 261 13.24 -17.23 -1.78
CA LEU A 261 13.63 -18.04 -2.93
C LEU A 261 14.20 -19.39 -2.49
N ALA A 262 15.07 -19.42 -1.48
CA ALA A 262 15.58 -20.67 -0.93
C ALA A 262 14.44 -21.55 -0.39
N TYR A 263 13.51 -20.96 0.36
CA TYR A 263 12.33 -21.70 0.85
C TYR A 263 11.46 -22.24 -0.28
N VAL A 264 11.16 -21.43 -1.30
CA VAL A 264 10.35 -21.85 -2.44
C VAL A 264 11.04 -22.96 -3.23
N GLN A 265 12.36 -22.86 -3.42
CA GLN A 265 13.16 -23.86 -4.11
C GLN A 265 13.12 -25.21 -3.38
N ASP A 266 13.32 -25.20 -2.06
CA ASP A 266 13.26 -26.41 -1.23
C ASP A 266 11.83 -26.99 -1.21
N ALA A 267 10.83 -26.14 -0.96
CA ALA A 267 9.42 -26.55 -0.84
C ALA A 267 8.87 -27.13 -2.16
N LEU A 268 9.33 -26.63 -3.31
CA LEU A 268 8.95 -27.13 -4.63
C LEU A 268 9.93 -28.18 -5.19
N SER A 269 11.06 -28.43 -4.51
CA SER A 269 12.15 -29.29 -5.00
C SER A 269 12.47 -28.99 -6.46
N CYS A 270 12.72 -27.73 -6.78
CA CYS A 270 12.88 -27.25 -8.16
C CYS A 270 14.33 -26.84 -8.48
N SER A 271 14.69 -26.92 -9.77
CA SER A 271 15.97 -26.41 -10.26
C SER A 271 15.99 -24.88 -10.26
N GLU A 272 17.17 -24.27 -10.42
CA GLU A 272 17.29 -22.81 -10.53
C GLU A 272 16.50 -22.24 -11.72
N ASP A 273 16.48 -22.95 -12.86
CA ASP A 273 15.69 -22.54 -14.03
C ASP A 273 14.18 -22.65 -13.79
N GLU A 274 13.74 -23.72 -13.11
CA GLU A 274 12.34 -23.85 -12.71
C GLU A 274 11.94 -22.77 -11.69
N LEU A 275 12.83 -22.41 -10.76
CA LEU A 275 12.60 -21.34 -9.80
C LEU A 275 12.39 -19.99 -10.49
N LYS A 276 13.19 -19.67 -11.52
CA LYS A 276 12.98 -18.45 -12.33
C LYS A 276 11.60 -18.44 -12.98
N LEU A 277 11.15 -19.56 -13.56
CA LEU A 277 9.80 -19.69 -14.13
C LEU A 277 8.71 -19.49 -13.07
N VAL A 278 8.91 -20.03 -11.86
CA VAL A 278 8.01 -19.83 -10.72
C VAL A 278 7.91 -18.34 -10.36
N VAL A 279 9.04 -17.64 -10.27
CA VAL A 279 9.10 -16.21 -9.96
C VAL A 279 8.42 -15.37 -11.04
N ILE A 280 8.63 -15.68 -12.32
CA ILE A 280 7.98 -14.97 -13.43
C ILE A 280 6.46 -15.13 -13.39
N ARG A 281 5.97 -16.35 -13.09
CA ARG A 281 4.53 -16.65 -13.00
C ARG A 281 3.89 -16.14 -11.71
N CYS A 282 4.65 -16.07 -10.62
CA CYS A 282 4.19 -15.62 -9.32
C CYS A 282 5.19 -14.63 -8.70
N PRO A 283 5.31 -13.39 -9.21
CA PRO A 283 6.27 -12.39 -8.72
C PRO A 283 6.09 -12.07 -7.24
N ALA A 284 4.92 -12.35 -6.67
CA ALA A 284 4.62 -12.14 -5.26
C ALA A 284 5.54 -12.90 -4.29
N VAL A 285 6.17 -13.99 -4.73
CA VAL A 285 7.15 -14.72 -3.91
C VAL A 285 8.34 -13.85 -3.52
N LEU A 286 8.65 -12.81 -4.30
CA LEU A 286 9.78 -11.92 -4.06
C LEU A 286 9.57 -10.94 -2.90
N TYR A 287 8.32 -10.66 -2.49
CA TYR A 287 8.04 -9.68 -1.43
C TYR A 287 7.23 -10.21 -0.26
N TYR A 288 6.67 -11.43 -0.35
CA TYR A 288 6.04 -12.04 0.81
C TYR A 288 7.07 -12.42 1.87
N SER A 289 6.72 -12.19 3.14
CA SER A 289 7.52 -12.67 4.25
C SER A 289 7.54 -14.19 4.28
N LEU A 290 8.64 -14.78 4.74
CA LEU A 290 8.79 -16.22 4.86
C LEU A 290 7.62 -16.88 5.63
N PRO A 291 7.12 -16.36 6.77
CA PRO A 291 5.94 -16.92 7.43
C PRO A 291 4.66 -16.89 6.58
N THR A 292 4.51 -15.86 5.74
CA THR A 292 3.37 -15.76 4.82
C THR A 292 3.45 -16.81 3.73
N LEU A 293 4.63 -17.00 3.14
CA LEU A 293 4.85 -18.05 2.14
C LEU A 293 4.62 -19.43 2.76
N ALA A 294 5.28 -19.73 3.87
CA ALA A 294 5.16 -21.04 4.53
C ALA A 294 3.72 -21.37 4.91
N GLY A 295 2.97 -20.39 5.46
CA GLY A 295 1.55 -20.58 5.77
C GLY A 295 0.67 -20.81 4.54
N ARG A 296 0.98 -20.19 3.39
CA ARG A 296 0.26 -20.42 2.13
C ARG A 296 0.57 -21.78 1.55
N PHE A 297 1.84 -22.17 1.53
CA PHE A 297 2.28 -23.50 1.09
C PHE A 297 1.63 -24.60 1.94
N GLN A 298 1.76 -24.54 3.27
CA GLN A 298 1.18 -25.53 4.16
C GLN A 298 -0.34 -25.63 3.98
N GLY A 299 -1.03 -24.48 3.91
CA GLY A 299 -2.47 -24.47 3.70
C GLY A 299 -2.95 -25.07 2.36
N LEU A 300 -2.09 -25.11 1.33
CA LEU A 300 -2.37 -25.81 0.07
C LEU A 300 -2.13 -27.32 0.20
N MET A 301 -1.06 -27.72 0.88
CA MET A 301 -0.76 -29.13 1.15
C MET A 301 -1.83 -29.78 2.03
N ASP A 302 -2.34 -29.05 3.04
CA ASP A 302 -3.39 -29.53 3.94
C ASP A 302 -4.71 -29.86 3.23
N VAL A 303 -4.95 -29.28 2.05
CA VAL A 303 -6.12 -29.57 1.21
C VAL A 303 -5.81 -30.50 0.04
N GLY A 304 -4.64 -31.13 0.04
CA GLY A 304 -4.28 -32.18 -0.91
C GLY A 304 -3.78 -31.68 -2.27
N VAL A 305 -3.43 -30.40 -2.41
CA VAL A 305 -2.74 -29.90 -3.61
C VAL A 305 -1.34 -30.49 -3.64
N SER A 306 -0.96 -31.08 -4.78
CA SER A 306 0.38 -31.65 -4.96
C SER A 306 1.44 -30.56 -5.24
N VAL A 307 2.71 -30.90 -5.01
CA VAL A 307 3.84 -30.01 -5.32
C VAL A 307 3.92 -29.77 -6.82
N GLU A 308 3.63 -30.80 -7.63
CA GLU A 308 3.63 -30.75 -9.08
C GLU A 308 2.60 -29.74 -9.61
N GLN A 309 1.37 -29.79 -9.11
CA GLN A 309 0.34 -28.80 -9.45
C GLN A 309 0.77 -27.37 -9.06
N LEU A 310 1.49 -27.23 -7.95
CA LEU A 310 1.98 -25.92 -7.50
C LEU A 310 3.11 -25.38 -8.37
N LYS A 311 4.00 -26.25 -8.90
CA LYS A 311 5.01 -25.88 -9.90
C LYS A 311 4.36 -25.43 -11.20
N GLU A 312 3.27 -26.07 -11.61
CA GLU A 312 2.53 -25.70 -12.83
C GLU A 312 1.81 -24.35 -12.68
N SER A 313 1.14 -24.12 -11.55
CA SER A 313 0.33 -22.92 -11.29
C SER A 313 0.74 -22.20 -9.99
N PRO A 314 1.97 -21.63 -9.90
CA PRO A 314 2.50 -21.04 -8.67
C PRO A 314 1.78 -19.75 -8.28
N ASN A 315 1.13 -19.08 -9.22
CA ASN A 315 0.30 -17.88 -9.01
C ASN A 315 -0.88 -18.09 -8.05
N ILE A 316 -1.26 -19.34 -7.73
CA ILE A 316 -2.19 -19.60 -6.62
C ILE A 316 -1.64 -19.07 -5.29
N LEU A 317 -0.31 -19.00 -5.13
CA LEU A 317 0.34 -18.44 -3.96
C LEU A 317 0.12 -16.93 -3.81
N GLU A 318 -0.39 -16.22 -4.81
CA GLU A 318 -0.79 -14.81 -4.68
C GLU A 318 -2.10 -14.65 -3.90
N LEU A 319 -2.94 -15.69 -3.86
CA LEU A 319 -4.18 -15.70 -3.10
C LEU A 319 -3.92 -16.04 -1.64
N THR A 320 -4.73 -15.47 -0.75
CA THR A 320 -4.73 -15.88 0.66
C THR A 320 -5.31 -17.29 0.80
N THR A 321 -4.83 -18.07 1.76
CA THR A 321 -5.35 -19.42 2.06
C THR A 321 -6.87 -19.43 2.22
N GLN A 322 -7.45 -18.42 2.89
CA GLN A 322 -8.90 -18.30 3.05
C GLN A 322 -9.66 -18.20 1.71
N ILE A 323 -9.14 -17.43 0.75
CA ILE A 323 -9.74 -17.32 -0.58
C ILE A 323 -9.64 -18.66 -1.29
N VAL A 324 -8.47 -19.32 -1.24
CA VAL A 324 -8.26 -20.62 -1.89
C VAL A 324 -9.22 -21.66 -1.32
N LEU A 325 -9.29 -21.82 0.01
CA LEU A 325 -10.18 -22.77 0.68
C LEU A 325 -11.65 -22.56 0.29
N TYR A 326 -12.12 -21.32 0.31
CA TYR A 326 -13.48 -20.99 -0.14
C TYR A 326 -13.71 -21.40 -1.60
N ARG A 327 -12.75 -21.11 -2.49
CA ARG A 327 -12.85 -21.44 -3.92
C ARG A 327 -12.87 -22.96 -4.13
N ILE A 328 -12.03 -23.71 -3.43
CA ILE A 328 -12.00 -25.18 -3.47
C ILE A 328 -13.35 -25.75 -3.01
N GLN A 329 -13.86 -25.33 -1.86
CA GLN A 329 -15.17 -25.79 -1.35
C GLN A 329 -16.31 -25.51 -2.33
N LYS A 330 -16.30 -24.32 -2.94
CA LYS A 330 -17.31 -23.97 -3.94
C LYS A 330 -17.19 -24.82 -5.20
N LEU A 331 -15.99 -25.09 -5.68
CA LEU A 331 -15.76 -25.97 -6.83
C LEU A 331 -16.19 -27.41 -6.55
N ALA A 332 -15.93 -27.92 -5.34
CA ALA A 332 -16.38 -29.23 -4.90
C ALA A 332 -17.91 -29.36 -4.93
N SER A 333 -18.65 -28.28 -4.58
CA SER A 333 -20.12 -28.26 -4.70
C SER A 333 -20.64 -28.39 -6.15
N TYR A 334 -19.78 -28.10 -7.14
CA TYR A 334 -20.03 -28.34 -8.57
C TYR A 334 -19.34 -29.61 -9.09
N GLY A 335 -18.96 -30.53 -8.20
CA GLY A 335 -18.34 -31.81 -8.56
C GLY A 335 -16.95 -31.70 -9.17
N TYR A 336 -16.25 -30.57 -8.99
CA TYR A 336 -14.87 -30.39 -9.43
C TYR A 336 -13.91 -30.77 -8.31
N ASP A 337 -13.08 -31.77 -8.54
CA ASP A 337 -11.99 -32.14 -7.64
C ASP A 337 -10.72 -31.37 -8.00
N VAL A 338 -10.22 -30.62 -7.02
CA VAL A 338 -9.02 -29.78 -7.15
C VAL A 338 -7.75 -30.63 -7.04
N CYS A 339 -7.78 -31.75 -6.31
CA CYS A 339 -6.62 -32.62 -6.15
C CYS A 339 -6.22 -33.29 -7.47
N SER A 340 -7.19 -33.59 -8.33
CA SER A 340 -6.95 -34.13 -9.68
C SER A 340 -7.04 -33.08 -10.80
N GLY A 341 -7.41 -31.85 -10.47
CA GLY A 341 -7.73 -30.79 -11.43
C GLY A 341 -6.61 -29.78 -11.65
N SER A 342 -6.77 -28.90 -12.64
CA SER A 342 -5.91 -27.72 -12.82
C SER A 342 -6.27 -26.64 -11.80
N LEU A 343 -5.25 -26.02 -11.19
CA LEU A 343 -5.44 -24.91 -10.26
C LEU A 343 -5.87 -23.60 -10.96
N ASP A 344 -5.78 -23.52 -12.29
CA ASP A 344 -6.10 -22.30 -13.05
C ASP A 344 -7.55 -21.85 -12.87
N VAL A 345 -8.47 -22.79 -12.59
CA VAL A 345 -9.87 -22.44 -12.30
C VAL A 345 -10.05 -21.69 -10.99
N ILE A 346 -9.07 -21.79 -10.09
CA ILE A 346 -9.05 -21.12 -8.77
C ILE A 346 -8.39 -19.75 -8.88
N ILE A 347 -7.50 -19.53 -9.85
CA ILE A 347 -6.68 -18.32 -9.91
C ILE A 347 -7.45 -17.15 -10.54
N GLY A 348 -6.98 -15.92 -10.32
CA GLY A 348 -7.53 -14.71 -10.92
C GLY A 348 -8.52 -13.96 -10.04
N THR A 349 -9.21 -12.98 -10.62
CA THR A 349 -10.11 -12.09 -9.88
C THR A 349 -11.36 -12.85 -9.41
N LYS A 350 -12.12 -12.24 -8.49
CA LYS A 350 -13.42 -12.78 -8.06
C LYS A 350 -14.35 -13.02 -9.27
N LYS A 351 -14.34 -12.12 -10.24
CA LYS A 351 -15.16 -12.20 -11.46
C LYS A 351 -14.74 -13.38 -12.34
N ASP A 352 -13.44 -13.61 -12.52
CA ASP A 352 -12.91 -14.72 -13.31
C ASP A 352 -13.33 -16.06 -12.69
N PHE A 353 -13.19 -16.17 -11.37
CA PHE A 353 -13.61 -17.35 -10.63
C PHE A 353 -15.12 -17.63 -10.73
N GLU A 354 -15.96 -16.59 -10.61
CA GLU A 354 -17.41 -16.72 -10.76
C GLU A 354 -17.81 -17.17 -12.18
N MET A 355 -17.10 -16.68 -13.21
CA MET A 355 -17.31 -17.12 -14.58
C MET A 355 -16.94 -18.61 -14.76
N SER A 356 -15.83 -19.06 -14.18
CA SER A 356 -15.43 -20.47 -14.17
C SER A 356 -16.48 -21.35 -13.49
N CYS A 357 -17.01 -20.93 -12.33
CA CYS A 357 -18.10 -21.64 -11.63
C CYS A 357 -19.36 -21.75 -12.51
N THR A 358 -19.72 -20.67 -13.20
CA THR A 358 -20.91 -20.64 -14.08
C THR A 358 -20.76 -21.63 -15.23
N LYS A 359 -19.57 -21.70 -15.84
CA LYS A 359 -19.27 -22.67 -16.90
C LYS A 359 -19.38 -24.12 -16.41
N LEU A 360 -18.93 -24.40 -15.18
CA LEU A 360 -19.04 -25.73 -14.58
C LEU A 360 -20.49 -26.12 -14.28
N ASN A 361 -21.29 -25.21 -13.72
CA ASN A 361 -22.71 -25.43 -13.49
C ASN A 361 -23.46 -25.70 -14.80
N LEU A 362 -23.21 -24.91 -15.85
CA LEU A 362 -23.79 -25.14 -17.17
C LEU A 362 -23.40 -26.50 -17.77
N ARG A 363 -22.21 -27.02 -17.48
CA ARG A 363 -21.80 -28.38 -17.92
C ARG A 363 -22.57 -29.47 -17.18
N GLN A 364 -22.84 -29.32 -15.89
CA GLN A 364 -23.67 -30.26 -15.14
C GLN A 364 -25.11 -30.29 -15.64
N GLN A 365 -25.63 -29.15 -16.11
CA GLN A 365 -27.00 -29.04 -16.62
C GLN A 365 -27.15 -29.48 -18.09
N ARG A 366 -26.06 -29.83 -18.79
CA ARG A 366 -26.17 -30.32 -20.17
C ARG A 366 -26.79 -31.71 -20.17
N PRO A 367 -27.82 -31.96 -20.99
CA PRO A 367 -28.33 -33.31 -21.20
C PRO A 367 -27.18 -34.22 -21.67
N LEU A 368 -27.09 -35.42 -21.07
CA LEU A 368 -26.13 -36.46 -21.47
C LEU A 368 -26.30 -36.88 -22.95
N PHE A 369 -27.47 -36.60 -23.54
CA PHE A 369 -27.79 -36.89 -24.92
C PHE A 369 -27.61 -35.64 -25.80
N ASN A 370 -26.79 -35.78 -26.85
CA ASN A 370 -26.81 -34.85 -27.97
C ASN A 370 -27.92 -35.30 -28.95
N PRO A 371 -29.04 -34.57 -29.08
CA PRO A 371 -30.14 -34.96 -29.97
C PRO A 371 -29.79 -34.92 -31.47
N VAL A 372 -28.58 -34.47 -31.84
CA VAL A 372 -28.13 -34.33 -33.24
C VAL A 372 -27.13 -35.43 -33.65
N ALA A 373 -26.80 -36.38 -32.78
CA ALA A 373 -25.96 -37.53 -33.16
C ALA A 373 -26.82 -38.60 -33.86
N PRO A 374 -26.54 -38.98 -35.12
CA PRO A 374 -27.24 -40.09 -35.77
C PRO A 374 -27.01 -41.37 -34.96
N LEU A 375 -28.08 -41.99 -34.50
CA LEU A 375 -28.04 -43.33 -33.91
C LEU A 375 -27.56 -44.28 -35.01
N ARG A 376 -26.34 -44.82 -34.86
CA ARG A 376 -25.92 -45.97 -35.67
C ARG A 376 -26.83 -47.12 -35.30
N THR A 377 -27.80 -47.43 -36.16
CA THR A 377 -28.56 -48.67 -36.11
C THR A 377 -27.59 -49.82 -36.31
N ALA A 378 -27.40 -50.63 -35.29
CA ALA A 378 -26.73 -51.91 -35.41
C ALA A 378 -27.77 -52.93 -35.88
N GLU A 379 -27.90 -53.13 -37.19
CA GLU A 379 -28.56 -54.32 -37.76
C GLU A 379 -27.80 -54.74 -39.04
N GLU A 380 -27.34 -56.00 -38.98
CA GLU A 380 -26.96 -57.01 -40.00
C GLU A 380 -26.28 -56.64 -41.34
#